data_AF-A0A067N0U1-F1
#
_entry.id   AF-A0A067N0U1-F1
#
_cell.length_a   1.000
_cell.length_b   1.000
_cell.length_c   1.000
_cell.angle_alpha   90.00
_cell.angle_beta   90.00
_cell.angle_gamma   90.00
#
_symmetry.space_group_name_H-M   'P 1'
#
loop_
_entity.id
_entity.type
_entity.pdbx_description
1 polymer ?
#
loop_
_entity_poly.entity_id
_entity_poly.type
_entity_poly.pdbx_seq_one_letter_code
_entity_poly.pdbx_strand_id
1 'polypeptide(L)'
;YAPRAGCPLCTVASAPNPPALATPRVSCAHASGDPAPPQIIWKDDNVTAYVETNNPVSSKGHVIIALNLHVPSIYAFSSADIPLLVHIQSLGIHLLRSLDPASSSPPLRLSPAVPTTLQPPRCPEPFRIGFITPPFRDSKIPITDHVHAHAFIGPPHLAGWFRGVAYSSLAWYSIDDLIAEIRESTSNNRVKSSYPSSDHTTPTARPIDFVPSAGARSGGADGAEALVHPIPLP
;
A
#
# COMPACT_ATOMS: atom_id res chain seq x y z
N TYR A 1 12.13 8.07 -10.22
CA TYR A 1 12.92 8.16 -8.97
C TYR A 1 14.19 7.32 -9.09
N ALA A 2 15.24 7.63 -8.34
CA ALA A 2 16.52 6.89 -8.34
C ALA A 2 17.05 6.78 -6.90
N PRO A 3 17.90 5.78 -6.56
CA PRO A 3 18.56 5.74 -5.25
C PRO A 3 19.39 7.01 -5.01
N ARG A 4 19.39 7.52 -3.78
CA ARG A 4 20.13 8.73 -3.40
C ARG A 4 21.28 8.40 -2.46
N ALA A 5 22.48 8.84 -2.82
CA ALA A 5 23.65 8.71 -1.95
C ALA A 5 23.44 9.46 -0.62
N GLY A 6 23.78 8.80 0.49
CA GLY A 6 23.62 9.35 1.85
C GLY A 6 22.21 9.23 2.45
N CYS A 7 21.22 8.71 1.70
CA CYS A 7 19.92 8.37 2.27
C CYS A 7 19.99 7.03 3.03
N PRO A 8 19.64 6.96 4.32
CA PRO A 8 19.76 5.72 5.10
C PRO A 8 18.93 4.56 4.53
N LEU A 9 17.71 4.81 4.03
CA LEU A 9 16.88 3.76 3.42
C LEU A 9 17.41 3.31 2.06
N CYS A 10 18.00 4.21 1.26
CA CYS A 10 18.68 3.81 0.02
C CYS A 10 19.88 2.91 0.32
N THR A 11 20.60 3.15 1.43
CA THR A 11 21.68 2.26 1.88
C THR A 11 21.14 0.88 2.25
N VAL A 12 20.04 0.80 2.98
CA VAL A 12 19.39 -0.48 3.32
C VAL A 12 18.92 -1.20 2.05
N ALA A 13 18.27 -0.48 1.12
CA ALA A 13 17.84 -1.02 -0.16
C ALA A 13 19.00 -1.49 -1.04
N SER A 14 20.22 -0.97 -0.84
CA SER A 14 21.42 -1.40 -1.56
C SER A 14 22.11 -2.62 -0.93
N ALA A 15 21.69 -3.04 0.27
CA ALA A 15 22.27 -4.20 0.95
C ALA A 15 22.07 -5.49 0.14
N PRO A 16 23.00 -6.45 0.17
CA PRO A 16 22.85 -7.72 -0.56
C PRO A 16 21.60 -8.48 -0.13
N ASN A 17 21.07 -9.32 -1.03
CA ASN A 17 19.90 -10.16 -0.74
C ASN A 17 20.19 -11.05 0.48
N PRO A 18 19.20 -11.26 1.37
CA PRO A 18 19.34 -12.21 2.45
C PRO A 18 19.55 -13.62 1.86
N PRO A 19 20.40 -14.46 2.47
CA PRO A 19 20.56 -15.84 2.04
C PRO A 19 19.21 -16.57 2.16
N ALA A 20 18.82 -17.30 1.11
CA ALA A 20 17.51 -17.96 0.97
C ALA A 20 17.15 -18.98 2.07
N LEU A 21 18.07 -19.29 2.99
CA LEU A 21 17.95 -20.29 4.05
C LEU A 21 17.94 -19.69 5.47
N ALA A 22 17.95 -18.36 5.62
CA ALA A 22 17.83 -17.74 6.93
C ALA A 22 16.36 -17.77 7.38
N THR A 23 15.97 -18.83 8.09
CA THR A 23 14.73 -18.84 8.89
C THR A 23 14.69 -17.57 9.74
N PRO A 24 13.58 -16.80 9.78
CA PRO A 24 13.50 -15.60 10.60
C PRO A 24 13.53 -15.99 12.08
N ARG A 25 14.72 -16.06 12.66
CA ARG A 25 14.89 -16.16 14.10
C ARG A 25 14.79 -14.75 14.66
N VAL A 26 13.67 -14.47 15.32
CA VAL A 26 13.54 -13.31 16.20
C VAL A 26 14.36 -13.62 17.44
N SER A 27 15.67 -13.37 17.39
CA SER A 27 16.53 -13.46 18.55
C SER A 27 16.50 -12.12 19.27
N CYS A 28 15.81 -12.07 20.42
CA CYS A 28 15.83 -10.92 21.32
C CYS A 28 17.20 -10.84 22.02
N ALA A 29 18.26 -10.45 21.31
CA ALA A 29 19.58 -10.23 21.88
C ALA A 29 19.74 -8.74 22.23
N HIS A 30 19.73 -8.45 23.53
CA HIS A 30 20.11 -7.16 24.08
C HIS A 30 21.65 -7.06 24.14
N ALA A 31 22.16 -5.86 23.88
CA ALA A 31 23.51 -5.35 24.19
C ALA A 31 24.69 -5.65 23.23
N SER A 32 25.03 -4.66 22.41
CA SER A 32 26.36 -4.02 22.32
C SER A 32 26.21 -2.72 21.51
N GLY A 33 27.01 -1.69 21.81
CA GLY A 33 26.75 -0.27 21.50
C GLY A 33 26.70 0.17 20.03
N ASP A 34 26.70 -0.73 19.07
CA ASP A 34 26.43 -0.44 17.65
C ASP A 34 25.07 -1.02 17.25
N PRO A 35 24.23 -0.26 16.51
CA PRO A 35 22.96 -0.76 16.04
C PRO A 35 23.21 -1.96 15.12
N ALA A 36 22.68 -3.12 15.51
CA ALA A 36 22.73 -4.32 14.68
C ALA A 36 22.12 -4.00 13.29
N PRO A 37 22.68 -4.56 12.21
CA PRO A 37 22.15 -4.32 10.87
C PRO A 37 20.68 -4.76 10.80
N PRO A 38 19.83 -4.05 10.03
CA PRO A 38 18.42 -4.38 9.91
C PRO A 38 18.24 -5.81 9.39
N GLN A 39 17.35 -6.58 10.02
CA GLN A 39 17.05 -7.95 9.62
C GLN A 39 16.14 -7.94 8.38
N ILE A 40 16.75 -7.91 7.19
CA ILE A 40 16.01 -7.96 5.91
C ILE A 40 15.34 -9.31 5.75
N ILE A 41 14.00 -9.29 5.59
CA ILE A 41 13.15 -10.47 5.43
C ILE A 41 12.55 -10.57 4.02
N TRP A 42 12.59 -9.48 3.25
CA TRP A 42 12.16 -9.47 1.86
C TRP A 42 12.94 -8.43 1.07
N LYS A 43 13.25 -8.75 -0.19
CA LYS A 43 13.80 -7.80 -1.13
C LYS A 43 13.41 -8.20 -2.55
N ASP A 44 12.88 -7.23 -3.29
CA ASP A 44 12.62 -7.33 -4.73
C ASP A 44 13.13 -6.07 -5.45
N ASP A 45 12.76 -5.87 -6.71
CA ASP A 45 13.20 -4.73 -7.51
C ASP A 45 12.66 -3.38 -6.99
N ASN A 46 11.47 -3.37 -6.37
CA ASN A 46 10.76 -2.17 -5.97
C ASN A 46 10.90 -1.84 -4.48
N VAL A 47 10.97 -2.85 -3.62
CA VAL A 47 10.94 -2.68 -2.16
C VAL A 47 11.93 -3.59 -1.43
N THR A 48 12.35 -3.11 -0.26
CA THR A 48 13.11 -3.88 0.73
C THR A 48 12.36 -3.83 2.06
N ALA A 49 12.10 -4.98 2.67
CA ALA A 49 11.43 -5.06 3.96
C ALA A 49 12.32 -5.71 5.03
N TYR A 50 12.29 -5.14 6.23
CA TYR A 50 13.04 -5.64 7.38
C TYR A 50 12.20 -5.59 8.66
N VAL A 51 12.51 -6.47 9.61
CA VAL A 51 11.89 -6.48 10.95
C VAL A 51 12.52 -5.39 11.81
N GLU A 52 11.69 -4.55 12.43
CA GLU A 52 12.14 -3.56 13.40
C GLU A 52 12.29 -4.21 14.78
N THR A 53 13.52 -4.57 15.14
CA THR A 53 13.82 -5.25 16.42
C THR A 53 14.30 -4.31 17.51
N ASN A 54 14.79 -3.11 17.16
CA ASN A 54 15.39 -2.19 18.12
C ASN A 54 14.34 -1.32 18.80
N ASN A 55 13.35 -0.86 18.04
CA ASN A 55 12.26 -0.02 18.54
C ASN A 55 10.91 -0.43 17.90
N PRO A 56 10.42 -1.67 18.08
CA PRO A 56 9.13 -2.07 17.56
C PRO A 56 8.00 -1.24 18.19
N VAL A 57 6.92 -0.97 17.45
CA VAL A 57 5.70 -0.38 18.03
C VAL A 57 4.72 -1.42 18.56
N SER A 58 4.91 -2.69 18.20
CA SER A 58 4.09 -3.80 18.68
C SER A 58 4.94 -5.01 19.06
N SER A 59 4.61 -5.63 20.20
CA SER A 59 5.21 -6.89 20.67
C SER A 59 4.91 -8.08 19.77
N LYS A 60 3.91 -7.97 18.90
CA LYS A 60 3.49 -9.05 17.99
C LYS A 60 4.21 -9.01 16.64
N GLY A 61 4.84 -7.88 16.30
CA GLY A 61 5.55 -7.72 15.03
C GLY A 61 5.44 -6.30 14.48
N HIS A 62 6.56 -5.79 13.97
CA HIS A 62 6.68 -4.51 13.28
C HIS A 62 7.70 -4.65 12.15
N VAL A 63 7.24 -4.44 10.92
CA VAL A 63 8.02 -4.49 9.69
C VAL A 63 8.06 -3.09 9.07
N ILE A 64 9.23 -2.70 8.58
CA ILE A 64 9.41 -1.51 7.76
C ILE A 64 9.57 -1.96 6.32
N ILE A 65 8.80 -1.36 5.41
CA ILE A 65 8.87 -1.60 3.97
C ILE A 65 9.34 -0.31 3.31
N ALA A 66 10.61 -0.30 2.90
CA ALA A 66 11.23 0.84 2.22
C ALA A 66 11.14 0.68 0.70
N LEU A 67 10.85 1.77 0.00
CA LEU A 67 10.98 1.80 -1.45
C LEU A 67 12.46 1.81 -1.83
N ASN A 68 12.85 1.00 -2.81
CA ASN A 68 14.24 0.98 -3.30
C ASN A 68 14.60 2.27 -4.04
N LEU A 69 13.60 2.91 -4.66
CA LEU A 69 13.74 4.24 -5.24
C LEU A 69 13.47 5.31 -4.18
N HIS A 70 14.23 6.40 -4.23
CA HIS A 70 14.06 7.54 -3.33
C HIS A 70 12.79 8.32 -3.69
N VAL A 71 11.73 8.14 -2.90
CA VAL A 71 10.48 8.91 -3.01
C VAL A 71 10.37 9.81 -1.78
N PRO A 72 10.34 11.14 -1.92
CA PRO A 72 10.48 12.05 -0.77
C PRO A 72 9.23 12.12 0.11
N SER A 73 8.05 11.90 -0.47
CA SER A 73 6.76 12.02 0.24
C SER A 73 5.67 11.18 -0.43
N ILE A 74 4.65 10.79 0.34
CA ILE A 74 3.49 10.06 -0.18
C ILE A 74 2.70 10.88 -1.21
N TYR A 75 2.82 12.22 -1.18
CA TYR A 75 2.17 13.10 -2.16
C TYR A 75 2.82 13.02 -3.55
N ALA A 76 3.91 12.28 -3.68
CA ALA A 76 4.58 12.05 -4.95
C ALA A 76 4.03 10.81 -5.69
N PHE A 77 3.12 10.05 -5.06
CA PHE A 77 2.41 8.94 -5.69
C PHE A 77 1.27 9.44 -6.58
N SER A 78 1.00 8.69 -7.64
CA SER A 78 0.00 8.94 -8.67
C SER A 78 -0.81 7.67 -8.98
N SER A 79 -1.75 7.73 -9.92
CA SER A 79 -2.47 6.54 -10.40
C SER A 79 -1.54 5.44 -10.92
N ALA A 80 -0.38 5.81 -11.48
CA ALA A 80 0.60 4.84 -11.98
C ALA A 80 1.22 3.99 -10.85
N ASP A 81 1.18 4.49 -9.61
CA ASP A 81 1.78 3.86 -8.44
C ASP A 81 0.80 2.96 -7.66
N ILE A 82 -0.48 2.93 -8.04
CA ILE A 82 -1.50 2.07 -7.42
C ILE A 82 -1.04 0.59 -7.35
N PRO A 83 -0.48 -0.03 -8.41
CA PRO A 83 -0.01 -1.41 -8.32
C PRO A 83 1.08 -1.62 -7.28
N LEU A 84 1.99 -0.65 -7.12
CA LEU A 84 3.05 -0.68 -6.11
C LEU A 84 2.46 -0.59 -4.69
N LEU A 85 1.49 0.28 -4.46
CA LEU A 85 0.83 0.40 -3.15
C LEU A 85 0.06 -0.87 -2.77
N VAL A 86 -0.64 -1.49 -3.73
CA VAL A 86 -1.32 -2.78 -3.53
C VAL A 86 -0.32 -3.90 -3.24
N HIS A 87 0.83 -3.90 -3.90
CA HIS A 87 1.94 -4.82 -3.60
C HIS A 87 2.45 -4.64 -2.17
N ILE A 88 2.74 -3.42 -1.75
CA ILE A 88 3.19 -3.10 -0.37
C ILE A 88 2.18 -3.57 0.67
N GLN A 89 0.88 -3.36 0.43
CA GLN A 89 -0.17 -3.82 1.32
C GLN A 89 -0.18 -5.35 1.44
N SER A 90 -0.20 -6.05 0.29
CA SER A 90 -0.25 -7.51 0.24
C SER A 90 0.99 -8.13 0.88
N LEU A 91 2.17 -7.56 0.58
CA LEU A 91 3.43 -7.95 1.17
C LEU A 91 3.43 -7.73 2.69
N GLY A 92 2.98 -6.57 3.17
CA GLY A 92 2.89 -6.29 4.59
C GLY A 92 2.02 -7.29 5.33
N ILE A 93 0.84 -7.63 4.80
CA ILE A 93 -0.03 -8.66 5.37
C ILE A 93 0.68 -10.02 5.41
N HIS A 94 1.33 -10.40 4.31
CA HIS A 94 2.01 -11.69 4.23
C HIS A 94 3.18 -11.80 5.22
N LEU A 95 4.02 -10.76 5.32
CA LEU A 95 5.13 -10.72 6.26
C LEU A 95 4.65 -10.67 7.71
N LEU A 96 3.59 -9.95 8.02
CA LEU A 96 3.05 -9.93 9.38
C LEU A 96 2.44 -11.29 9.77
N ARG A 97 1.78 -11.99 8.85
CA ARG A 97 1.27 -13.35 9.09
C ARG A 97 2.39 -14.35 9.38
N SER A 98 3.54 -14.23 8.70
CA SER A 98 4.67 -15.13 8.96
C SER A 98 5.34 -14.87 10.32
N LEU A 99 5.17 -13.66 10.87
CA LEU A 99 5.66 -13.29 12.21
C LEU A 99 4.68 -13.63 13.33
N ASP A 100 3.39 -13.81 13.05
CA ASP A 100 2.39 -14.14 14.08
C ASP A 100 2.40 -15.65 14.41
N PRO A 101 2.92 -16.07 15.57
CA PRO A 101 2.95 -17.48 15.94
C PRO A 101 1.53 -18.06 16.10
N ALA A 102 0.52 -17.25 16.41
CA ALA A 102 -0.87 -17.72 16.55
C ALA A 102 -1.48 -18.11 15.19
N SER A 103 -0.95 -17.57 14.08
CA SER A 103 -1.35 -17.91 12.71
C SER A 103 -0.88 -19.30 12.26
N SER A 104 -0.06 -19.99 13.05
CA SER A 104 0.42 -21.36 12.76
C SER A 104 -0.55 -22.47 13.17
N SER A 105 -1.71 -22.11 13.74
CA SER A 105 -2.77 -23.07 14.06
C SER A 105 -3.25 -23.74 12.76
N PRO A 106 -3.11 -25.07 12.60
CA PRO A 106 -3.60 -25.75 11.39
C PRO A 106 -5.11 -25.52 11.28
N PRO A 107 -5.67 -25.38 10.06
CA PRO A 107 -7.11 -25.32 9.90
C PRO A 107 -7.68 -26.63 10.48
N LEU A 108 -8.40 -26.53 11.60
CA LEU A 108 -9.15 -27.64 12.14
C LEU A 108 -10.04 -28.17 11.01
N ARG A 109 -9.89 -29.47 10.75
CA ARG A 109 -10.54 -30.21 9.65
C ARG A 109 -11.99 -29.80 9.48
N LEU A 110 -12.37 -29.56 8.22
CA LEU A 110 -13.73 -29.32 7.74
C LEU A 110 -14.71 -30.34 8.35
N SER A 111 -15.53 -29.88 9.30
CA SER A 111 -16.85 -30.48 9.51
C SER A 111 -17.75 -30.06 8.33
N PRO A 112 -18.59 -30.96 7.80
CA PRO A 112 -19.43 -30.67 6.65
C PRO A 112 -20.39 -29.51 6.94
N ALA A 113 -20.46 -28.61 5.98
CA ALA A 113 -21.14 -27.32 6.05
C ALA A 113 -22.64 -27.45 6.31
N VAL A 114 -23.11 -26.81 7.38
CA VAL A 114 -24.50 -26.33 7.47
C VAL A 114 -24.50 -24.92 6.88
N PRO A 115 -25.39 -24.61 5.91
CA PRO A 115 -25.48 -23.27 5.33
C PRO A 115 -26.19 -22.34 6.32
N THR A 116 -25.43 -21.77 7.25
CA THR A 116 -25.94 -20.70 8.11
C THR A 116 -25.50 -19.36 7.53
N THR A 117 -26.42 -18.72 6.83
CA THR A 117 -26.44 -17.28 6.55
C THR A 117 -26.23 -16.50 7.85
N LEU A 118 -25.39 -15.45 7.81
CA LEU A 118 -24.92 -14.59 8.92
C LEU A 118 -23.61 -15.07 9.58
N GLN A 119 -22.54 -15.12 8.78
CA GLN A 119 -21.19 -14.98 9.33
C GLN A 119 -21.05 -13.55 9.88
N PRO A 120 -20.77 -13.34 11.18
CA PRO A 120 -20.53 -12.01 11.72
C PRO A 120 -19.38 -11.33 10.95
N PRO A 121 -19.37 -9.99 10.87
CA PRO A 121 -18.31 -9.27 10.16
C PRO A 121 -16.97 -9.77 10.69
N ARG A 122 -16.13 -10.30 9.80
CA ARG A 122 -14.78 -10.76 10.14
C ARG A 122 -14.15 -9.64 10.96
N CYS A 123 -13.77 -9.93 12.20
CA CYS A 123 -13.02 -8.97 13.00
C CYS A 123 -11.89 -8.41 12.13
N PRO A 124 -11.74 -7.08 12.00
CA PRO A 124 -10.74 -6.51 11.13
C PRO A 124 -9.40 -7.15 11.48
N GLU A 125 -8.73 -7.71 10.47
CA GLU A 125 -7.41 -8.31 10.66
C GLU A 125 -6.55 -7.32 11.46
N PRO A 126 -5.78 -7.78 12.46
CA PRO A 126 -5.08 -6.88 13.37
C PRO A 126 -3.95 -6.10 12.67
N PHE A 127 -3.76 -6.26 11.37
CA PHE A 127 -2.67 -5.67 10.62
C PHE A 127 -2.96 -4.21 10.29
N ARG A 128 -1.99 -3.35 10.60
CA ARG A 128 -2.01 -1.93 10.27
C ARG A 128 -0.86 -1.64 9.35
N ILE A 129 -1.17 -1.12 8.17
CA ILE A 129 -0.19 -0.78 7.14
C ILE A 129 -0.45 0.65 6.70
N GLY A 130 0.59 1.48 6.69
CA GLY A 130 0.44 2.88 6.37
C GLY A 130 1.74 3.64 6.52
N PHE A 131 1.61 4.96 6.45
CA PHE A 131 2.72 5.90 6.39
C PHE A 131 2.57 6.93 7.51
N ILE A 132 3.70 7.45 7.99
CA ILE A 132 3.72 8.63 8.85
C ILE A 132 3.89 9.85 7.94
N THR A 133 2.96 10.79 8.01
CA THR A 133 2.98 11.97 7.13
C THR A 133 3.63 13.18 7.80
N PRO A 134 4.32 14.04 7.03
CA PRO A 134 4.79 15.33 7.53
C PRO A 134 3.66 16.16 8.16
N PRO A 135 3.94 17.01 9.17
CA PRO A 135 5.26 17.29 9.75
C PRO A 135 5.73 16.26 10.79
N PHE A 136 4.96 15.20 11.02
CA PHE A 136 5.31 14.16 11.98
C PHE A 136 6.40 13.23 11.40
N ARG A 137 7.14 12.58 12.31
CA ARG A 137 8.19 11.62 11.96
C ARG A 137 8.26 10.53 13.02
N ASP A 138 8.72 9.36 12.65
CA ASP A 138 9.16 8.37 13.64
C ASP A 138 10.49 8.85 14.24
N SER A 139 10.52 9.15 15.54
CA SER A 139 11.74 9.60 16.22
C SER A 139 12.82 8.52 16.29
N LYS A 140 12.46 7.26 16.10
CA LYS A 140 13.39 6.11 16.10
C LYS A 140 13.86 5.73 14.69
N ILE A 141 13.15 6.21 13.67
CA ILE A 141 13.52 6.06 12.26
C ILE A 141 13.41 7.45 11.62
N PRO A 142 14.34 8.38 11.93
CA PRO A 142 14.21 9.80 11.61
C PRO A 142 14.52 10.10 10.13
N ILE A 143 13.84 9.41 9.23
CA ILE A 143 13.97 9.52 7.78
C ILE A 143 12.75 10.28 7.29
N THR A 144 12.93 11.57 7.05
CA THR A 144 11.83 12.48 6.68
C THR A 144 11.68 12.67 5.18
N ASP A 145 12.69 12.29 4.41
CA ASP A 145 12.78 12.54 2.97
C ASP A 145 12.89 11.22 2.20
N HIS A 146 12.36 10.12 2.72
CA HIS A 146 12.22 8.86 1.97
C HIS A 146 11.05 8.06 2.53
N VAL A 147 10.00 7.91 1.73
CA VAL A 147 8.79 7.16 2.04
C VAL A 147 9.13 5.71 2.37
N HIS A 148 8.60 5.27 3.49
CA HIS A 148 8.58 3.88 3.92
C HIS A 148 7.24 3.60 4.60
N ALA A 149 6.70 2.42 4.38
CA ALA A 149 5.52 1.96 5.07
C ALA A 149 5.89 1.29 6.39
N HIS A 150 5.08 1.53 7.41
CA HIS A 150 5.09 0.79 8.65
C HIS A 150 3.99 -0.26 8.58
N ALA A 151 4.33 -1.52 8.85
CA ALA A 151 3.39 -2.62 8.94
C ALA A 151 3.51 -3.25 10.34
N PHE A 152 2.44 -3.34 11.11
CA PHE A 152 2.49 -3.94 12.45
C PHE A 152 1.19 -4.63 12.86
N ILE A 153 1.29 -5.50 13.87
CA ILE A 153 0.16 -6.30 14.37
C ILE A 153 -0.43 -5.69 15.64
N GLY A 154 -1.73 -5.41 15.64
CA GLY A 154 -2.47 -4.90 16.79
C GLY A 154 -2.21 -3.42 17.09
N PRO A 155 -2.47 -2.97 18.32
CA PRO A 155 -2.24 -1.58 18.71
C PRO A 155 -0.73 -1.27 18.90
N PRO A 156 -0.27 -0.04 18.62
CA PRO A 156 1.13 0.38 18.73
C PRO A 156 1.54 0.67 20.20
N HIS A 157 1.27 -0.26 21.11
CA HIS A 157 1.44 -0.09 22.56
C HIS A 157 2.89 0.06 23.03
N LEU A 158 3.88 -0.32 22.21
CA LEU A 158 5.30 -0.13 22.53
C LEU A 158 5.85 1.22 22.06
N ALA A 159 5.07 2.01 21.31
CA ALA A 159 5.52 3.33 20.84
C ALA A 159 5.74 4.34 21.99
N GLY A 160 5.09 4.14 23.14
CA GLY A 160 5.04 5.16 24.21
C GLY A 160 4.25 6.40 23.79
N TRP A 161 4.11 7.37 24.70
CA TRP A 161 3.22 8.53 24.50
C TRP A 161 3.65 9.41 23.32
N PHE A 162 4.90 9.88 23.31
CA PHE A 162 5.37 10.87 22.33
C PHE A 162 5.45 10.31 20.90
N ARG A 163 6.05 9.13 20.71
CA ARG A 163 6.11 8.48 19.39
C ARG A 163 4.73 7.92 19.00
N GLY A 164 3.87 7.59 19.96
CA GLY A 164 2.48 7.18 19.72
C GLY A 164 1.65 8.21 18.95
N VAL A 165 1.97 9.51 19.05
CA VAL A 165 1.33 10.56 18.23
C VAL A 165 1.51 10.29 16.73
N ALA A 166 2.71 9.86 16.30
CA ALA A 166 2.99 9.57 14.90
C ALA A 166 2.19 8.36 14.37
N TYR A 167 1.79 7.45 15.26
CA TYR A 167 0.99 6.25 14.95
C TYR A 167 -0.50 6.44 15.27
N SER A 168 -0.93 7.67 15.58
CA SER A 168 -2.32 8.05 15.79
C SER A 168 -2.96 8.57 14.51
N SER A 169 -4.29 8.71 14.49
CA SER A 169 -5.03 9.25 13.34
C SER A 169 -4.65 10.68 12.92
N LEU A 170 -3.84 11.39 13.71
CA LEU A 170 -3.35 12.73 13.37
C LEU A 170 -2.20 12.72 12.37
N ALA A 171 -1.41 11.65 12.35
CA ALA A 171 -0.16 11.55 11.61
C ALA A 171 -0.05 10.26 10.77
N TRP A 172 -0.91 9.29 11.07
CA TRP A 172 -0.98 8.03 10.39
C TRP A 172 -1.90 8.14 9.18
N TYR A 173 -1.38 7.79 8.03
CA TYR A 173 -2.12 7.72 6.78
C TYR A 173 -2.15 6.27 6.32
N SER A 174 -3.32 5.62 6.36
CA SER A 174 -3.42 4.19 6.03
C SER A 174 -3.17 3.95 4.54
N ILE A 175 -2.63 2.78 4.21
CA ILE A 175 -2.37 2.45 2.80
C ILE A 175 -3.67 2.32 1.99
N ASP A 176 -4.75 1.86 2.64
CA ASP A 176 -6.08 1.77 2.05
C ASP A 176 -6.65 3.14 1.69
N ASP A 177 -6.56 4.10 2.62
CA ASP A 177 -7.00 5.48 2.38
C ASP A 177 -6.20 6.12 1.24
N LEU A 178 -4.90 5.80 1.13
CA LEU A 178 -4.04 6.39 0.09
C LEU A 178 -4.39 5.86 -1.29
N ILE A 179 -4.61 4.55 -1.38
CA ILE A 179 -5.09 3.91 -2.61
C ILE A 179 -6.46 4.48 -2.97
N ALA A 180 -7.37 4.66 -2.01
CA ALA A 180 -8.69 5.22 -2.24
C ALA A 180 -8.61 6.68 -2.72
N GLU A 181 -7.82 7.54 -2.07
CA GLU A 181 -7.65 8.95 -2.43
C GLU A 181 -7.07 9.09 -3.85
N ILE A 182 -6.05 8.30 -4.20
CA ILE A 182 -5.47 8.32 -5.55
C ILE A 182 -6.50 7.85 -6.58
N ARG A 183 -7.28 6.79 -6.29
CA ARG A 183 -8.35 6.33 -7.20
C ARG A 183 -9.46 7.36 -7.35
N GLU A 184 -9.86 8.03 -6.28
CA GLU A 184 -10.90 9.04 -6.31
C GLU A 184 -10.44 10.29 -7.08
N SER A 185 -9.23 10.78 -6.83
CA SER A 185 -8.67 11.93 -7.56
C SER A 185 -8.48 11.66 -9.06
N THR A 186 -8.25 10.40 -9.45
CA THR A 186 -7.98 10.02 -10.85
C THR A 186 -9.21 9.51 -11.60
N SER A 187 -10.24 9.04 -10.89
CA SER A 187 -11.53 8.66 -11.48
C SER A 187 -12.42 9.85 -11.86
N ASN A 188 -11.95 11.08 -11.63
CA ASN A 188 -12.60 12.33 -12.05
C ASN A 188 -12.61 12.60 -13.57
N ASN A 189 -12.45 11.58 -14.41
CA ASN A 189 -13.16 11.51 -15.71
C ASN A 189 -14.67 11.22 -15.49
N ARG A 190 -15.24 11.83 -14.45
CA ARG A 190 -16.65 11.82 -14.10
C ARG A 190 -17.35 12.60 -15.19
N VAL A 191 -17.84 11.89 -16.21
CA VAL A 191 -18.89 12.38 -17.10
C VAL A 191 -19.96 12.97 -16.18
N LYS A 192 -20.07 14.29 -16.18
CA LYS A 192 -21.00 15.07 -15.36
C LYS A 192 -22.41 14.55 -15.66
N SER A 193 -22.93 13.70 -14.77
CA SER A 193 -24.23 13.03 -14.96
C SER A 193 -25.41 13.89 -14.54
N SER A 194 -25.15 15.05 -13.93
CA SER A 194 -26.18 16.00 -13.48
C SER A 194 -26.15 17.25 -14.37
N TYR A 195 -26.76 17.13 -15.55
CA TYR A 195 -27.41 18.29 -16.17
C TYR A 195 -28.77 18.43 -15.48
N PRO A 196 -29.15 19.61 -14.95
CA PRO A 196 -30.47 19.78 -14.39
C PRO A 196 -31.51 19.44 -15.46
N SER A 197 -32.25 18.35 -15.24
CA SER A 197 -33.42 18.01 -16.02
C SER A 197 -34.55 18.90 -15.53
N SER A 198 -34.99 19.82 -16.37
CA SER A 198 -36.16 20.66 -16.11
C SER A 198 -37.48 19.96 -16.47
N ASP A 199 -37.42 18.75 -17.04
CA ASP A 199 -38.63 18.09 -17.52
C ASP A 199 -38.49 16.57 -17.58
N HIS A 200 -39.45 15.87 -16.97
CA HIS A 200 -39.43 14.42 -16.75
C HIS A 200 -39.70 13.60 -18.03
N THR A 201 -39.85 14.28 -19.16
CA THR A 201 -40.27 13.74 -20.46
C THR A 201 -39.19 13.80 -21.55
N THR A 202 -38.02 14.39 -21.30
CA THR A 202 -36.93 14.46 -22.30
C THR A 202 -35.56 14.12 -21.70
N PRO A 203 -34.79 13.17 -22.29
CA PRO A 203 -33.39 12.97 -21.91
C PRO A 203 -32.60 14.26 -22.16
N THR A 204 -31.95 14.79 -21.13
CA THR A 204 -31.06 15.95 -21.29
C THR A 204 -29.85 15.53 -22.11
N ALA A 205 -29.76 16.05 -23.34
CA ALA A 205 -28.61 15.85 -24.21
C ALA A 205 -27.35 16.34 -23.49
N ARG A 206 -26.43 15.43 -23.23
CA ARG A 206 -25.14 15.72 -22.61
C ARG A 206 -24.25 16.35 -23.69
N PRO A 207 -23.32 17.27 -23.36
CA PRO A 207 -22.33 17.81 -24.29
C PRO A 207 -21.57 16.73 -25.08
N ILE A 208 -21.39 15.54 -24.49
CA ILE A 208 -20.77 14.38 -25.15
C ILE A 208 -21.63 13.81 -26.29
N ASP A 209 -22.96 13.95 -26.22
CA ASP A 209 -23.89 13.49 -27.26
C ASP A 209 -23.81 14.35 -28.52
N PHE A 210 -23.23 15.55 -28.42
CA PHE A 210 -22.97 16.45 -29.54
C PHE A 210 -21.56 16.30 -30.13
N VAL A 211 -20.74 15.38 -29.61
CA VAL A 211 -19.43 15.06 -30.18
C VAL A 211 -19.62 13.78 -31.02
N PRO A 212 -19.65 13.86 -32.36
CA PRO A 212 -20.00 12.73 -33.23
C PRO A 212 -19.10 11.50 -33.07
N SER A 213 -17.91 11.67 -32.47
CA SER A 213 -16.90 10.64 -32.24
C SER A 213 -16.72 10.26 -30.77
N ALA A 214 -17.49 10.82 -29.84
CA ALA A 214 -17.37 10.46 -28.44
C ALA A 214 -17.98 9.07 -28.17
N GLY A 215 -17.20 8.19 -27.53
CA GLY A 215 -17.58 6.80 -27.27
C GLY A 215 -17.43 5.86 -28.48
N ALA A 216 -17.26 6.38 -29.70
CA ALA A 216 -17.02 5.60 -30.90
C ALA A 216 -15.53 5.25 -31.07
N ARG A 217 -14.94 4.57 -30.08
CA ARG A 217 -13.67 3.84 -30.30
C ARG A 217 -14.02 2.42 -30.71
N SER A 218 -13.98 2.16 -32.00
CA SER A 218 -14.07 0.79 -32.54
C SER A 218 -12.68 0.15 -32.40
N GLY A 219 -12.52 -0.69 -31.38
CA GLY A 219 -11.31 -1.50 -31.20
C GLY A 219 -11.68 -2.98 -31.15
N GLY A 220 -10.74 -3.84 -31.55
CA GLY A 220 -10.85 -5.28 -31.32
C GLY A 220 -10.82 -5.62 -29.82
N ALA A 221 -11.24 -6.82 -29.45
CA ALA A 221 -11.16 -7.30 -28.06
C ALA A 221 -9.70 -7.41 -27.53
N ASP A 222 -8.72 -7.29 -28.41
CA ASP A 222 -7.28 -7.24 -28.17
C ASP A 222 -6.74 -5.81 -27.93
N GLY A 223 -7.60 -4.78 -28.02
CA GLY A 223 -7.22 -3.38 -27.85
C GLY A 223 -6.58 -2.74 -29.08
N ALA A 224 -6.57 -3.41 -30.24
CA ALA A 224 -6.13 -2.81 -31.49
C ALA A 224 -7.17 -1.80 -32.01
N GLU A 225 -6.75 -0.55 -32.27
CA GLU A 225 -7.61 0.49 -32.84
C GLU A 225 -7.87 0.21 -34.33
N ALA A 226 -9.13 0.21 -34.76
CA ALA A 226 -9.47 0.07 -36.18
C ALA A 226 -9.29 1.42 -36.90
N LEU A 227 -8.31 1.50 -37.80
CA LEU A 227 -8.14 2.63 -38.71
C LEU A 227 -9.32 2.66 -39.70
N VAL A 228 -10.26 3.58 -39.50
CA VAL A 228 -11.33 3.84 -40.47
C VAL A 228 -10.72 4.64 -41.61
N HIS A 229 -10.47 3.99 -42.75
CA HIS A 229 -10.13 4.69 -43.99
C HIS A 229 -11.36 5.43 -44.52
N PRO A 230 -11.26 6.74 -44.84
CA PRO A 230 -12.37 7.47 -45.43
C PRO A 230 -12.65 6.95 -46.84
N ILE A 231 -13.91 6.60 -47.10
CA ILE A 231 -14.41 6.22 -48.42
C ILE A 231 -14.34 7.47 -49.32
N PRO A 232 -13.72 7.41 -50.52
CA PRO A 232 -13.78 8.51 -51.46
C PRO A 232 -15.20 8.61 -52.02
N LEU A 233 -15.81 9.79 -51.90
CA LEU A 233 -17.09 10.09 -52.54
C LEU A 233 -16.89 10.28 -54.06
N PRO A 234 -17.89 9.90 -54.89
CA PRO A 234 -17.84 10.02 -56.34
C PRO A 234 -17.89 11.47 -56.84
#